data_AF-A0A165XLG4-F1
#
_entry.id   AF-A0A165XLG4-F1
#
_cell.length_a   1.000
_cell.length_b   1.000
_cell.length_c   1.000
_cell.angle_alpha   90.00
_cell.angle_beta   90.00
_cell.angle_gamma   90.00
#
_symmetry.space_group_name_H-M   'P 1'
#
loop_
_entity.id
_entity.type
_entity.pdbx_description
1 polymer ?
#
loop_
_entity_poly.entity_id
_entity_poly.type
_entity_poly.pdbx_seq_one_letter_code
_entity_poly.pdbx_strand_id
1 'polypeptide(L)'
;MTLEELKIRLKIPLEDTTQDEYLQVALDDAIDYVKEYCRQTFEEGLPPAVKQAVAKLIKAYQENSNIASMSMDGLSKSFFEGGTMNEVHRLLKPYRRVRFI
;
A
#
# COMPACT_ATOMS: atom_id res chain seq x y z
N MET A 1 1.05 -8.23 9.32
CA MET A 1 0.09 -7.13 9.61
C MET A 1 -1.28 -7.74 9.55
N THR A 2 -2.18 -7.45 10.49
CA THR A 2 -3.56 -7.97 10.48
C THR A 2 -4.49 -7.02 9.74
N LEU A 3 -5.64 -7.53 9.28
CA LEU A 3 -6.67 -6.73 8.61
C LEU A 3 -7.25 -5.65 9.54
N GLU A 4 -7.41 -5.94 10.83
CA GLU A 4 -7.79 -4.95 11.84
C GLU A 4 -6.77 -3.81 11.96
N GLU A 5 -5.47 -4.13 12.01
CA GLU A 5 -4.40 -3.13 12.04
C GLU A 5 -4.41 -2.26 10.78
N LEU A 6 -4.73 -2.87 9.62
CA LEU A 6 -4.88 -2.14 8.36
C LEU A 6 -6.09 -1.19 8.38
N LYS A 7 -7.27 -1.65 8.83
CA LYS A 7 -8.48 -0.81 8.94
C LYS A 7 -8.24 0.41 9.81
N ILE A 8 -7.58 0.24 10.96
CA ILE A 8 -7.20 1.35 11.86
C ILE A 8 -6.34 2.37 11.12
N ARG A 9 -5.35 1.93 10.33
CA ARG A 9 -4.47 2.84 9.58
C ARG A 9 -5.17 3.54 8.42
N LEU A 10 -6.15 2.88 7.80
CA LEU A 10 -6.99 3.45 6.76
C LEU A 10 -8.14 4.32 7.31
N LYS A 11 -8.30 4.38 8.64
CA LYS A 11 -9.42 5.04 9.33
C LYS A 11 -10.78 4.50 8.92
N ILE A 12 -10.84 3.20 8.59
CA ILE A 12 -12.08 2.49 8.29
C ILE A 12 -12.64 1.95 9.62
N PRO A 13 -13.94 2.11 9.91
CA PRO A 13 -14.56 1.51 11.10
C PRO A 13 -14.35 0.00 11.11
N LEU A 14 -13.99 -0.58 12.25
CA LEU A 14 -13.80 -2.03 12.36
C LEU A 14 -15.08 -2.82 12.06
N GLU A 15 -16.23 -2.22 12.35
CA GLU A 15 -17.57 -2.76 12.12
C GLU A 15 -17.97 -2.75 10.64
N ASP A 16 -17.28 -1.95 9.81
CA ASP A 16 -17.51 -1.93 8.37
C ASP A 16 -16.82 -3.16 7.76
N THR A 17 -17.62 -4.17 7.44
CA THR A 17 -17.20 -5.44 6.84
C THR A 17 -17.44 -5.49 5.33
N THR A 18 -17.96 -4.40 4.77
CA THR A 18 -18.41 -4.32 3.37
C THR A 18 -17.29 -4.63 2.37
N GLN A 19 -16.05 -4.33 2.74
CA GLN A 19 -14.87 -4.48 1.87
C GLN A 19 -13.81 -5.40 2.46
N ASP A 20 -14.13 -6.23 3.46
CA ASP A 20 -13.12 -7.04 4.16
C ASP A 20 -12.43 -8.03 3.23
N GLU A 21 -13.19 -8.67 2.35
CA GLU A 21 -12.64 -9.61 1.36
C GLU A 21 -11.66 -8.90 0.42
N TYR A 22 -12.04 -7.72 -0.09
CA TYR A 22 -11.18 -6.89 -0.93
C TYR A 22 -9.92 -6.43 -0.17
N LEU A 23 -10.07 -5.95 1.06
CA LEU A 23 -8.96 -5.49 1.89
C LEU A 23 -7.99 -6.63 2.21
N GLN A 24 -8.50 -7.84 2.41
CA GLN A 24 -7.69 -9.02 2.65
C GLN A 24 -6.86 -9.38 1.42
N VAL A 25 -7.46 -9.37 0.22
CA VAL A 25 -6.74 -9.63 -1.04
C VAL A 25 -5.71 -8.54 -1.32
N ALA A 26 -6.12 -7.27 -1.22
CA ALA A 26 -5.22 -6.13 -1.41
C ALA A 26 -4.06 -6.12 -0.40
N LEU A 27 -4.30 -6.60 0.83
CA LEU A 27 -3.27 -6.76 1.84
C LEU A 27 -2.23 -7.81 1.44
N ASP A 28 -2.67 -8.95 0.92
CA ASP A 28 -1.77 -10.02 0.48
C ASP A 28 -0.91 -9.57 -0.71
N ASP A 29 -1.56 -9.00 -1.73
CA ASP A 29 -0.89 -8.44 -2.92
C ASP A 29 0.15 -7.36 -2.54
N ALA A 30 -0.22 -6.47 -1.62
CA ALA A 30 0.67 -5.39 -1.19
C ALA A 30 1.86 -5.90 -0.39
N ILE A 31 1.68 -6.97 0.41
CA ILE A 31 2.78 -7.63 1.12
C ILE A 31 3.71 -8.31 0.12
N ASP A 32 3.16 -9.01 -0.88
CA ASP A 32 3.95 -9.69 -1.91
C ASP A 32 4.77 -8.69 -2.73
N TYR A 33 4.14 -7.61 -3.20
CA TYR A 33 4.83 -6.51 -3.88
C TYR A 33 6.01 -5.96 -3.07
N VAL A 34 5.80 -5.74 -1.76
CA VAL A 34 6.86 -5.25 -0.88
C VAL A 34 7.99 -6.28 -0.72
N LYS A 35 7.67 -7.56 -0.56
CA LYS A 35 8.67 -8.63 -0.47
C LYS A 35 9.51 -8.70 -1.72
N GLU A 36 8.89 -8.61 -2.90
CA GLU A 36 9.58 -8.59 -4.18
C GLU A 36 10.45 -7.33 -4.33
N TYR A 37 9.90 -6.16 -4.03
CA TYR A 37 10.61 -4.88 -4.14
C TYR A 37 11.82 -4.81 -3.20
N CYS A 38 11.66 -5.24 -1.95
CA CYS A 38 12.74 -5.27 -0.96
C CYS A 38 13.69 -6.47 -1.12
N ARG A 39 13.26 -7.50 -1.87
CA ARG A 39 13.93 -8.81 -2.00
C ARG A 39 14.19 -9.47 -0.65
N GLN A 40 13.20 -9.40 0.24
CA GLN A 40 13.29 -9.92 1.60
C GLN A 40 11.90 -10.37 2.08
N THR A 41 11.86 -11.49 2.81
CA THR A 41 10.62 -12.14 3.28
C THR A 41 10.07 -11.60 4.60
N PHE A 42 10.84 -10.74 5.31
CA PHE A 42 10.47 -10.14 6.61
C PHE A 42 9.90 -11.16 7.62
N GLU A 43 10.59 -12.29 7.80
CA GLU A 43 10.15 -13.45 8.59
C GLU A 43 9.94 -13.12 10.09
N GLU A 44 10.72 -12.19 10.64
CA GLU A 44 10.56 -11.71 12.03
C GLU A 44 9.41 -10.69 12.19
N GLY A 45 8.70 -10.38 11.10
CA GLY A 45 7.61 -9.42 11.06
C GLY A 45 7.95 -8.16 10.26
N LEU A 46 6.90 -7.48 9.79
CA LEU A 46 7.03 -6.27 8.99
C LEU A 46 7.44 -5.08 9.88
N PRO A 47 8.55 -4.39 9.57
CA PRO A 47 8.94 -3.15 10.25
C PRO A 47 7.82 -2.09 10.20
N PRO A 48 7.76 -1.17 11.18
CA PRO A 48 6.73 -0.12 11.21
C PRO A 48 6.63 0.70 9.91
N ALA A 49 7.78 1.03 9.31
CA ALA A 49 7.88 1.75 8.05
C ALA A 49 7.32 0.93 6.87
N VAL A 50 7.57 -0.38 6.86
CA VAL A 50 7.02 -1.29 5.84
C VAL A 50 5.51 -1.39 5.97
N LYS A 51 4.98 -1.54 7.19
CA LYS A 51 3.53 -1.53 7.42
C LYS A 51 2.88 -0.23 6.94
N GLN A 52 3.57 0.90 7.09
CA GLN A 52 3.08 2.20 6.61
C GLN A 52 3.11 2.28 5.08
N ALA A 53 4.13 1.73 4.44
CA ALA A 53 4.23 1.61 2.99
C ALA A 53 3.08 0.76 2.43
N VAL A 54 2.79 -0.40 3.02
CA VAL A 54 1.67 -1.27 2.62
C VAL A 54 0.32 -0.56 2.75
N ALA A 55 0.06 0.14 3.86
CA ALA A 55 -1.17 0.90 4.02
C ALA A 55 -1.33 2.02 2.97
N LYS A 56 -0.25 2.72 2.63
CA LYS A 56 -0.25 3.73 1.55
C LYS A 56 -0.49 3.10 0.18
N LEU A 57 0.07 1.92 -0.08
CA LEU A 57 -0.12 1.18 -1.33
C LEU A 57 -1.59 0.79 -1.54
N ILE A 58 -2.21 0.21 -0.50
CA ILE A 58 -3.63 -0.21 -0.54
C ILE A 58 -4.55 1.01 -0.69
N LYS A 59 -4.23 2.11 -0.01
CA LYS A 59 -4.96 3.37 -0.21
C LYS A 59 -4.87 3.85 -1.67
N ALA A 60 -3.69 3.76 -2.28
CA ALA A 60 -3.53 4.11 -3.69
C ALA A 60 -4.33 3.19 -4.63
N TYR A 61 -4.45 1.89 -4.31
CA TYR A 61 -5.30 0.96 -5.07
C TYR A 61 -6.79 1.33 -4.97
N GLN A 62 -7.28 1.71 -3.79
CA GLN A 62 -8.65 2.19 -3.61
C GLN A 62 -8.92 3.51 -4.36
N GLU A 63 -7.98 4.47 -4.27
CA GLU A 63 -8.10 5.75 -4.96
C GLU A 63 -8.14 5.55 -6.48
N ASN A 64 -7.27 4.70 -7.05
CA ASN A 64 -7.26 4.42 -8.49
C ASN A 64 -8.58 3.80 -9.00
N SER A 65 -9.23 2.94 -8.22
CA SER A 65 -10.51 2.34 -8.59
C SER A 65 -11.67 3.36 -8.64
N ASN A 66 -11.65 4.38 -7.78
CA ASN A 66 -12.71 5.41 -7.75
C ASN A 66 -12.47 6.56 -8.74
N ILE A 67 -11.22 6.81 -9.16
CA ILE A 67 -10.87 7.91 -10.07
C ILE A 67 -11.11 7.55 -11.54
N ALA A 68 -11.16 6.26 -11.90
CA ALA A 68 -11.60 5.81 -13.22
C ALA A 68 -13.00 6.35 -13.58
N SER A 69 -13.87 6.51 -12.58
CA SER A 69 -15.24 7.00 -12.71
C SER A 69 -15.37 8.54 -12.70
N MET A 70 -14.32 9.26 -12.30
CA MET A 70 -14.38 10.69 -11.93
C MET A 70 -13.32 11.53 -12.66
N SER A 71 -12.91 11.09 -13.86
CA SER A 71 -12.00 11.83 -14.73
C SER A 71 -12.75 12.95 -15.47
N MET A 72 -13.25 13.94 -14.73
CA MET A 72 -13.74 15.20 -15.25
C MET A 72 -12.71 16.28 -14.88
N ASP A 73 -12.10 16.90 -15.90
CA ASP A 73 -11.26 18.11 -15.82
C ASP A 73 -9.79 18.00 -15.34
N GLY A 74 -8.99 17.25 -16.11
CA GLY A 74 -7.74 17.76 -16.71
C GLY A 74 -6.45 17.97 -15.89
N LEU A 75 -6.44 18.13 -14.56
CA LEU A 75 -5.24 18.67 -13.88
C LEU A 75 -4.66 17.92 -12.66
N SER A 76 -5.20 16.78 -12.21
CA SER A 76 -4.78 16.18 -10.92
C SER A 76 -4.42 14.69 -10.96
N LYS A 77 -4.06 14.10 -12.11
CA LYS A 77 -3.68 12.66 -12.17
C LYS A 77 -2.22 12.40 -11.82
N SER A 78 -1.28 13.14 -12.43
CA SER A 78 0.15 12.83 -12.33
C SER A 78 0.77 13.19 -10.97
N PHE A 79 0.21 14.17 -10.26
CA PHE A 79 0.76 14.63 -8.97
C PHE A 79 0.50 13.64 -7.81
N PHE A 80 -0.64 12.95 -7.82
CA PHE A 80 -1.06 12.08 -6.70
C PHE A 80 -0.59 10.63 -6.87
N GLU A 81 -0.71 10.05 -8.07
CA GLU A 81 -0.20 8.70 -8.36
C GLU A 81 1.32 8.62 -8.24
N GLY A 82 2.03 9.60 -8.81
CA GLY A 82 3.49 9.67 -8.71
C GLY A 82 3.98 9.96 -7.29
N GLY A 83 3.29 10.84 -6.55
CA GLY A 83 3.67 11.20 -5.18
C GLY A 83 3.55 10.04 -4.20
N THR A 84 2.42 9.33 -4.23
CA THR A 84 2.12 8.25 -3.27
C THR A 84 3.07 7.07 -3.46
N MET A 85 3.30 6.66 -4.71
CA MET A 85 4.22 5.54 -4.97
C MET A 85 5.68 5.92 -4.71
N ASN A 86 6.08 7.17 -4.96
CA ASN A 86 7.40 7.66 -4.59
C ASN A 86 7.62 7.66 -3.06
N GLU A 87 6.61 8.01 -2.27
CA GLU A 87 6.69 7.92 -0.81
C GLU A 87 6.78 6.46 -0.33
N VAL A 88 6.01 5.56 -0.93
CA VAL A 88 6.10 4.11 -0.66
C VAL A 88 7.52 3.63 -0.95
N HIS A 89 8.08 3.93 -2.12
CA HIS A 89 9.45 3.57 -2.47
C HIS A 89 10.47 4.19 -1.54
N ARG A 90 10.26 5.42 -1.06
CA ARG A 90 11.14 6.08 -0.07
C ARG A 90 11.15 5.35 1.27
N LEU A 91 10.00 4.86 1.73
CA LEU A 91 9.88 4.06 2.96
C LEU A 91 10.51 2.67 2.81
N LEU A 92 10.43 2.08 1.62
CA LEU A 92 10.97 0.75 1.33
C LEU A 92 12.47 0.75 0.97
N LYS A 93 13.00 1.89 0.50
CA LYS A 93 14.41 2.07 0.11
C LYS A 93 15.43 1.56 1.14
N PRO A 94 15.34 1.85 2.45
CA PRO A 94 16.30 1.36 3.43
C PRO A 94 16.27 -0.16 3.63
N TYR A 95 15.15 -0.82 3.33
CA TYR A 95 14.98 -2.27 3.46
C TYR A 95 15.31 -3.03 2.17
N ARG A 96 15.58 -2.31 1.08
CA ARG A 96 15.87 -2.92 -0.21
C ARG A 96 17.28 -3.48 -0.24
N ARG A 97 17.40 -4.81 -0.33
CA ARG A 97 18.70 -5.46 -0.55
C ARG A 97 19.14 -5.23 -1.99
N VAL A 98 19.99 -4.23 -2.19
CA VAL A 98 20.67 -4.03 -3.48
C VAL A 98 21.67 -5.17 -3.66
N ARG A 99 21.43 -6.01 -4.66
CA ARG A 99 22.41 -6.99 -5.11
C ARG A 99 23.46 -6.21 -5.88
N PHE A 100 24.62 -5.97 -5.27
CA PHE A 100 25.81 -5.58 -6.02
C PHE A 100 26.19 -6.78 -6.88
N ILE A 101 26.04 -6.63 -8.20
CA ILE A 101 26.59 -7.56 -9.21
C ILE A 101 28.00 -7.09 -9.51
#